data_AF-A0A376MSG4-F1
#
_entry.id   AF-A0A376MSG4-F1
#
_cell.length_a   1.000
_cell.length_b   1.000
_cell.length_c   1.000
_cell.angle_alpha   90.00
_cell.angle_beta   90.00
_cell.angle_gamma   90.00
#
_symmetry.space_group_name_H-M   'P 1'
#
loop_
_entity.id
_entity.type
_entity.pdbx_description
1 polymer ?
#
loop_
_entity_poly.entity_id
_entity_poly.type
_entity_poly.pdbx_seq_one_letter_code
_entity_poly.pdbx_strand_id
1 'polypeptide(L)'
;MTVTLNGATYTGTVQADGSWSVSVPTSALGVLTASNYTVSATVNDKAGNPGSTSHNLAVDTTAPVLTINTVAGDDIINDAEHAQALVISGTSTGGEAAMW
;
A
#
# COMPACT_ATOMS: atom_id res chain seq x y z
N MET A 1 2.56 -9.16 -25.19
CA MET A 1 2.50 -8.00 -24.28
C MET A 1 3.41 -8.28 -23.10
N THR A 2 4.23 -7.32 -22.70
CA THR A 2 5.03 -7.36 -21.47
C THR A 2 4.60 -6.22 -20.55
N VAL A 3 4.45 -6.52 -19.26
CA VAL A 3 4.22 -5.54 -18.21
C VAL A 3 5.38 -5.58 -17.24
N THR A 4 5.91 -4.42 -16.85
CA THR A 4 6.96 -4.31 -15.84
C THR A 4 6.44 -3.59 -14.60
N LEU A 5 6.81 -4.13 -13.44
CA LEU A 5 6.54 -3.56 -12.12
C LEU A 5 7.73 -3.89 -11.22
N ASN A 6 8.26 -2.89 -10.53
CA ASN A 6 9.40 -3.06 -9.60
C ASN A 6 10.60 -3.79 -10.24
N GLY A 7 10.88 -3.53 -11.52
CA GLY A 7 11.95 -4.20 -12.28
C GLY A 7 11.64 -5.64 -12.73
N ALA A 8 10.58 -6.27 -12.23
CA ALA A 8 10.13 -7.58 -12.68
C ALA A 8 9.28 -7.47 -13.96
N THR A 9 9.36 -8.49 -14.82
CA THR A 9 8.61 -8.56 -16.08
C THR A 9 7.59 -9.68 -16.05
N TYR A 10 6.39 -9.39 -16.53
CA TYR A 10 5.26 -10.29 -16.60
C TYR A 10 4.72 -10.30 -18.03
N THR A 11 4.30 -11.46 -18.50
CA THR A 11 3.80 -11.64 -19.87
C THR A 11 2.30 -11.89 -19.86
N GLY A 12 1.65 -11.37 -20.89
CA GLY A 12 0.22 -11.56 -21.12
C GLY A 12 -0.10 -11.63 -22.61
N THR A 13 -1.31 -12.10 -22.89
CA THR A 13 -1.86 -12.14 -24.24
C THR A 13 -2.68 -10.88 -24.51
N VAL A 14 -2.63 -10.43 -25.75
CA VAL A 14 -3.54 -9.39 -26.27
C VAL A 14 -4.67 -10.13 -26.98
N GLN A 15 -5.90 -9.78 -26.66
CA GLN A 15 -7.11 -10.32 -27.27
C GLN A 15 -7.35 -9.68 -28.65
N ALA A 16 -8.26 -10.26 -29.42
CA ALA A 16 -8.58 -9.78 -30.77
C ALA A 16 -9.16 -8.35 -30.80
N ASP A 17 -9.76 -7.90 -29.70
CA ASP A 17 -10.29 -6.54 -29.52
C ASP A 17 -9.25 -5.52 -29.03
N GLY A 18 -7.99 -5.94 -28.85
CA GLY A 18 -6.90 -5.11 -28.33
C GLY A 18 -6.82 -5.02 -26.81
N SER A 19 -7.76 -5.62 -26.07
CA SER A 19 -7.67 -5.73 -24.62
C SER A 19 -6.55 -6.69 -24.21
N TRP A 20 -5.97 -6.48 -23.04
CA TRP A 20 -4.90 -7.34 -22.53
C TRP A 20 -4.98 -7.40 -21.01
N SER A 21 -4.48 -8.50 -20.46
CA SER A 21 -4.39 -8.69 -19.02
C SER A 21 -3.11 -9.45 -18.67
N VAL A 22 -2.56 -9.15 -17.51
CA VAL A 22 -1.39 -9.82 -16.95
C VAL A 22 -1.68 -10.16 -15.50
N SER A 23 -1.37 -11.40 -15.11
CA SER A 23 -1.44 -11.80 -13.70
C SER A 23 -0.10 -11.51 -13.01
N VAL A 24 -0.16 -10.72 -11.95
CA VAL A 24 0.98 -10.45 -11.06
C VAL A 24 0.80 -11.31 -9.80
N PRO A 25 1.76 -12.19 -9.44
CA PRO A 25 1.63 -13.05 -8.28
C PRO A 25 1.69 -12.24 -6.98
N THR A 26 1.00 -12.73 -5.95
CA THR A 26 0.95 -12.06 -4.63
C THR A 26 2.34 -11.91 -3.99
N SER A 27 3.27 -12.84 -4.26
CA SER A 27 4.65 -12.74 -3.80
C SER A 27 5.39 -11.52 -4.38
N ALA A 28 5.06 -11.09 -5.59
CA ALA A 28 5.62 -9.87 -6.18
C ALA A 28 5.00 -8.60 -5.59
N LEU A 29 3.76 -8.67 -5.11
CA LEU A 29 3.11 -7.57 -4.40
C LEU A 29 3.64 -7.45 -2.97
N GLY A 30 3.93 -8.58 -2.30
CA GLY A 30 4.43 -8.62 -0.92
C GLY A 30 5.83 -8.05 -0.72
N VAL A 31 6.58 -7.76 -1.79
CA VAL A 31 7.90 -7.11 -1.75
C VAL A 31 7.85 -5.61 -2.04
N LEU A 32 6.68 -5.06 -2.34
CA LEU A 32 6.51 -3.62 -2.53
C LEU A 32 6.52 -2.92 -1.16
N THR A 33 7.11 -1.74 -1.11
CA THR A 33 7.17 -0.88 0.07
C THR A 33 6.36 0.39 -0.17
N ALA A 34 6.06 1.14 0.90
CA ALA A 34 5.41 2.44 0.80
C ALA A 34 6.21 3.37 -0.15
N SER A 35 5.72 3.52 -1.38
CA SER A 35 6.42 4.21 -2.46
C SER A 35 5.52 4.42 -3.68
N ASN A 36 6.00 5.23 -4.62
CA ASN A 36 5.40 5.37 -5.93
C ASN A 36 6.13 4.48 -6.93
N TYR A 37 5.40 3.56 -7.54
CA TYR A 37 5.87 2.70 -8.61
C TYR A 37 5.29 3.15 -9.95
N THR A 38 6.00 2.80 -11.03
CA THR A 38 5.49 2.92 -12.38
C THR A 38 5.26 1.52 -12.93
N VAL A 39 4.03 1.27 -13.37
CA VAL A 39 3.67 0.09 -14.17
C VAL A 39 3.83 0.47 -15.63
N SER A 40 4.62 -0.27 -16.39
CA SER A 40 4.81 -0.03 -17.83
C SER A 40 4.38 -1.24 -18.63
N ALA A 41 3.60 -1.04 -19.68
CA ALA A 41 3.10 -2.08 -20.57
C ALA A 41 3.62 -1.84 -22.00
N THR A 42 4.14 -2.88 -22.66
CA THR A 42 4.68 -2.83 -24.03
C THR A 42 4.10 -3.94 -24.91
N VAL A 43 3.61 -3.57 -26.09
CA VAL A 43 3.18 -4.48 -27.16
C VAL A 43 3.99 -4.24 -28.42
N ASN A 44 4.27 -5.30 -29.17
CA ASN A 44 4.76 -5.19 -30.54
C ASN A 44 3.61 -5.50 -31.50
N ASP A 45 3.47 -4.70 -32.56
CA ASP A 45 2.59 -5.04 -33.67
C ASP A 45 3.17 -6.20 -34.50
N LYS A 46 2.40 -6.65 -35.51
CA LYS A 46 2.83 -7.75 -36.40
C LYS A 46 4.07 -7.41 -37.23
N ALA A 47 4.36 -6.13 -37.44
CA ALA A 47 5.56 -5.65 -38.15
C ALA A 47 6.77 -5.48 -37.20
N GLY A 48 6.58 -5.66 -35.89
CA GLY A 48 7.62 -5.56 -34.87
C GLY A 48 7.71 -4.19 -34.20
N ASN A 49 6.87 -3.23 -34.55
CA ASN A 49 6.92 -1.88 -33.96
C ASN A 49 6.39 -1.91 -32.51
N PRO A 50 7.14 -1.38 -31.54
CA PRO A 50 6.70 -1.32 -30.15
C PRO A 50 5.75 -0.14 -29.91
N GLY A 51 4.69 -0.38 -29.16
CA GLY A 51 3.86 0.62 -28.51
C GLY A 51 3.89 0.41 -26.99
N SER A 52 3.98 1.49 -26.21
CA SER A 52 4.02 1.43 -24.75
C SER A 52 3.09 2.43 -24.08
N THR A 53 2.64 2.07 -22.87
CA THR A 53 1.90 2.96 -21.97
C THR A 53 2.37 2.73 -20.53
N SER A 54 2.23 3.74 -19.67
CA SER A 54 2.58 3.62 -18.25
C SER A 54 1.52 4.23 -17.35
N HIS A 55 1.44 3.71 -16.13
CA HIS A 55 0.56 4.17 -15.07
C HIS A 55 1.30 4.25 -13.74
N ASN A 56 0.98 5.27 -12.95
CA ASN A 56 1.48 5.36 -11.58
C ASN A 56 0.68 4.45 -10.65
N LEU A 57 1.40 3.84 -9.71
CA LEU A 57 0.87 3.03 -8.63
C LEU A 57 1.45 3.58 -7.32
N ALA A 58 0.59 4.16 -6.49
CA ALA A 58 0.95 4.50 -5.11
C ALA A 58 0.70 3.29 -4.23
N VAL A 59 1.73 2.85 -3.52
CA VAL A 59 1.64 1.81 -2.49
C VAL A 59 1.75 2.51 -1.15
N ASP A 60 0.76 2.30 -0.29
CA ASP A 60 0.82 2.69 1.10
C ASP A 60 0.82 1.45 1.98
N THR A 61 1.87 1.30 2.80
CA THR A 61 2.01 0.23 3.79
C THR A 61 2.33 0.82 5.16
N THR A 62 2.02 2.10 5.37
CA THR A 62 2.32 2.80 6.62
C THR A 62 1.41 2.24 7.71
N ALA A 63 2.02 1.65 8.74
CA ALA A 63 1.24 1.16 9.87
C ALA A 63 0.73 2.34 10.71
N PRO A 64 -0.49 2.26 11.26
CA PRO A 64 -0.97 3.27 12.18
C PRO A 64 -0.14 3.27 13.46
N VAL A 65 0.01 4.44 14.06
CA VAL A 65 0.67 4.60 15.36
C VAL A 65 -0.39 4.81 16.42
N LEU A 66 -0.27 4.09 17.53
CA LEU A 66 -1.09 4.28 18.73
C LEU A 66 -0.24 4.81 19.87
N THR A 67 -0.76 5.81 20.58
CA THR A 67 -0.13 6.38 21.78
C THR A 67 -1.13 6.41 22.92
N ILE A 68 -0.65 6.18 24.13
CA ILE A 68 -1.41 6.33 25.37
C ILE A 68 -0.80 7.51 26.13
N ASN A 69 -1.65 8.42 26.59
CA ASN A 69 -1.23 9.57 27.39
C ASN A 69 -0.89 9.12 28.82
N THR A 70 -0.20 9.99 29.56
CA THR A 70 0.08 9.73 30.98
C THR A 70 -1.20 9.48 31.77
N VAL A 71 -1.18 8.47 32.63
CA VAL A 71 -2.29 8.16 33.53
C VAL A 71 -2.04 8.88 34.86
N ALA A 72 -3.11 9.26 35.57
CA ALA A 72 -3.03 9.99 36.85
C ALA A 72 -2.26 11.34 36.81
N GLY A 73 -1.89 11.83 35.62
CA GLY A 73 -1.19 13.11 35.43
C GLY A 73 0.34 13.00 35.51
N ASP A 74 0.87 12.02 36.24
CA ASP A 74 2.31 11.81 36.46
C ASP A 74 2.79 10.38 36.15
N ASP A 75 1.91 9.53 35.59
CA ASP A 75 2.16 8.13 35.28
C ASP A 75 2.38 7.22 36.51
N ILE A 76 1.94 7.67 37.69
CA ILE A 76 1.99 6.90 38.93
C ILE A 76 0.59 6.91 39.56
N ILE A 77 0.08 5.73 39.93
CA ILE A 77 -1.19 5.65 40.67
C ILE A 77 -0.86 5.58 42.16
N ASN A 78 -1.25 6.61 42.91
CA ASN A 78 -1.08 6.66 44.35
C ASN A 78 -2.31 6.12 45.12
N ASP A 79 -2.22 6.11 46.46
CA ASP A 79 -3.26 5.54 47.32
C ASP A 79 -4.61 6.27 47.18
N ALA A 80 -4.61 7.59 46.96
CA ALA A 80 -5.84 8.34 46.78
C ALA A 80 -6.48 8.10 45.39
N GLU A 81 -5.65 7.83 44.38
CA GLU A 81 -6.07 7.64 42.99
C GLU A 81 -6.55 6.23 42.68
N HIS A 82 -5.99 5.19 43.33
CA HIS A 82 -6.35 3.80 43.02
C HIS A 82 -7.82 3.46 43.30
N ALA A 83 -8.46 4.23 44.19
CA ALA A 83 -9.87 4.07 44.56
C ALA A 83 -10.83 4.91 43.70
N GLN A 84 -10.31 5.68 42.74
CA GLN A 84 -11.10 6.57 41.88
C GLN A 84 -11.17 6.07 40.44
N ALA A 85 -12.10 6.62 39.65
CA ALA A 85 -12.15 6.37 38.22
C ALA A 85 -10.98 7.09 37.52
N LEU A 86 -10.12 6.33 36.84
CA LEU A 86 -9.02 6.87 36.05
C LEU A 86 -9.39 6.91 34.58
N VAL A 87 -9.10 8.04 33.94
CA VAL A 87 -9.29 8.21 32.49
C VAL A 87 -8.06 7.73 31.77
N ILE A 88 -8.24 6.74 30.90
CA ILE A 88 -7.22 6.32 29.92
C ILE A 88 -7.53 7.02 28.61
N SER A 89 -6.56 7.75 28.08
CA SER A 89 -6.69 8.51 26.84
C SER A 89 -5.45 8.34 25.99
N GLY A 90 -5.55 8.73 24.72
CA GLY A 90 -4.47 8.54 23.76
C GLY A 90 -4.84 9.09 22.39
N THR A 91 -3.94 8.90 21.43
CA THR A 91 -4.19 9.27 20.03
C THR A 91 -3.75 8.16 19.10
N SER A 92 -4.41 8.09 17.93
CA SER A 92 -4.00 7.24 16.82
C SER A 92 -3.73 8.08 15.58
N THR A 93 -2.66 7.79 14.83
CA THR A 93 -2.36 8.43 13.54
C THR A 93 -2.14 7.36 12.47
N GLY A 94 -2.21 7.75 11.18
CA GLY A 94 -1.92 6.84 10.07
C GLY A 94 -2.95 5.73 9.85
N GLY A 95 -4.15 5.85 10.42
CA GLY A 95 -5.29 5.03 9.99
C GLY A 95 -5.95 5.71 8.80
N GLU A 96 -5.66 5.28 7.58
CA GLU A 96 -6.44 5.76 6.44
C GLU A 96 -7.89 5.27 6.58
N ALA A 97 -8.85 6.21 6.59
CA ALA A 97 -10.20 5.89 6.19
C ALA A 97 -10.16 5.67 4.68
N ALA A 98 -10.15 4.42 4.23
CA ALA A 98 -10.25 4.11 2.81
C ALA A 98 -11.57 4.69 2.28
N MET A 99 -11.47 5.78 1.50
CA MET A 99 -12.59 6.33 0.73
C MET A 99 -12.61 5.50 -0.56
N TRP A 100 -13.53 4.54 -0.65
CA TRP A 100 -13.77 3.75 -1.86
C TRP A 100 -14.70 4.50 -2.82
#